data_AF-A0A6L8MHN2-F1
#
_entry.id   AF-A0A6L8MHN2-F1
#
_cell.length_a   1.000
_cell.length_b   1.000
_cell.length_c   1.000
_cell.angle_alpha   90.00
_cell.angle_beta   90.00
_cell.angle_gamma   90.00
#
_symmetry.space_group_name_H-M   'P 1'
#
loop_
_entity.id
_entity.type
_entity.pdbx_description
1 polymer ?
#
loop_
_entity_poly.entity_id
_entity_poly.type
_entity_poly.pdbx_seq_one_letter_code
_entity_poly.pdbx_strand_id
1 'polypeptide(L)'
;MNTKFPRAEERSFDTAHFRQALGQFATGVTIITTRLADGSFRGLTASSFNSVSLDPPLVLWSLANGANSMPIFTGNSHYVINVLNAEQAHLAKRFATRGGNPWEGVEYELSRTGQPILKGASAWFECHNRSRYPEGDHVIFVGEVEFCAFSPCPPLIFHSGQFAGLG
;
A
#
# COMPACT_ATOMS: atom_id res chain seq x y z
N MET A 1 -34.41 2.87 5.76
CA MET A 1 -34.03 4.30 5.63
C MET A 1 -33.28 4.46 4.31
N ASN A 2 -33.90 5.12 3.33
CA ASN A 2 -33.28 5.45 2.03
C ASN A 2 -32.41 6.69 2.21
N THR A 3 -31.16 6.52 2.63
CA THR A 3 -30.17 7.60 2.53
C THR A 3 -29.65 7.64 1.10
N LYS A 4 -30.32 8.38 0.22
CA LYS A 4 -29.73 8.83 -1.04
C LYS A 4 -28.54 9.71 -0.67
N PHE A 5 -27.33 9.20 -0.85
CA PHE A 5 -26.13 10.03 -0.74
C PHE A 5 -26.28 11.25 -1.67
N PRO A 6 -25.90 12.46 -1.23
CA PRO A 6 -25.92 13.62 -2.10
C PRO A 6 -25.08 13.31 -3.34
N ARG A 7 -25.70 13.41 -4.52
CA ARG A 7 -25.01 13.14 -5.79
C ARG A 7 -24.20 14.38 -6.13
N ALA A 8 -22.89 14.21 -6.27
CA ALA A 8 -22.01 15.28 -6.73
C ALA A 8 -22.45 15.82 -8.09
N GLU A 9 -22.08 17.07 -8.40
CA GLU A 9 -22.28 17.67 -9.72
C GLU A 9 -21.63 16.83 -10.83
N GLU A 10 -22.10 17.03 -12.06
CA GLU A 10 -21.53 16.35 -13.22
C GLU A 10 -20.07 16.79 -13.42
N ARG A 11 -19.19 15.82 -13.67
CA ARG A 11 -17.76 16.08 -13.76
C ARG A 11 -17.45 16.85 -15.05
N SER A 12 -16.72 17.96 -14.92
CA SER A 12 -16.23 18.77 -16.04
C SER A 12 -14.87 18.30 -16.59
N PHE A 13 -14.36 17.17 -16.11
CA PHE A 13 -13.04 16.62 -16.47
C PHE A 13 -13.12 15.13 -16.78
N ASP A 14 -12.19 14.64 -17.61
CA ASP A 14 -12.04 13.22 -17.92
C ASP A 14 -11.09 12.50 -16.94
N THR A 15 -11.00 11.17 -17.09
CA THR A 15 -10.14 10.32 -16.25
C THR A 15 -8.66 10.66 -16.38
N ALA A 16 -8.19 11.08 -17.56
CA ALA A 16 -6.78 11.39 -17.78
C ALA A 16 -6.39 12.68 -17.04
N HIS A 17 -7.21 13.72 -17.17
CA HIS A 17 -7.07 14.97 -16.44
C HIS A 17 -7.10 14.75 -14.93
N PHE A 18 -8.05 13.95 -14.43
CA PHE A 18 -8.13 13.63 -13.00
C PHE A 18 -6.87 12.91 -12.50
N ARG A 19 -6.35 11.94 -13.25
CA ARG A 19 -5.09 11.24 -12.88
C ARG A 19 -3.88 12.17 -12.88
N GLN A 20 -3.79 13.09 -13.84
CA GLN A 20 -2.72 14.10 -13.87
C GLN A 20 -2.79 15.03 -12.66
N ALA A 21 -4.00 15.47 -12.29
CA ALA A 21 -4.22 16.29 -11.10
C ALA A 21 -3.84 15.55 -9.81
N LEU A 22 -4.26 14.29 -9.66
CA LEU A 22 -3.85 13.44 -8.53
C LEU A 22 -2.33 13.26 -8.45
N GLY A 23 -1.66 13.15 -9.61
CA GLY A 23 -0.21 12.99 -9.71
C GLY A 23 0.60 14.18 -9.19
N GLN A 24 -0.01 15.35 -8.98
CA GLN A 24 0.65 16.52 -8.40
C GLN A 24 0.87 16.38 -6.89
N PHE A 25 0.14 15.48 -6.22
CA PHE A 25 0.41 15.16 -4.82
C PHE A 25 1.52 14.10 -4.74
N ALA A 26 2.73 14.55 -4.42
CA ALA A 26 3.86 13.65 -4.22
C ALA A 26 3.62 12.73 -3.01
N THR A 27 3.96 11.46 -3.16
CA THR A 27 3.78 10.44 -2.12
C THR A 27 5.06 9.65 -1.91
N GLY A 28 5.21 9.06 -0.72
CA GLY A 28 6.13 7.93 -0.56
C GLY A 28 5.60 6.70 -1.28
N VAL A 29 6.49 5.73 -1.53
CA VAL A 29 6.11 4.45 -2.15
C VAL A 29 6.16 3.34 -1.11
N THR A 30 5.12 2.50 -1.08
CA THR A 30 5.07 1.36 -0.18
C THR A 30 4.93 0.04 -0.93
N ILE A 31 5.36 -1.06 -0.32
CA ILE A 31 4.96 -2.42 -0.70
C ILE A 31 4.21 -3.03 0.47
N ILE A 32 2.96 -3.42 0.21
CA ILE A 32 2.12 -4.13 1.17
C ILE A 32 2.38 -5.62 1.01
N THR A 33 2.80 -6.30 2.07
CA THR A 33 3.19 -7.72 2.06
C THR A 33 2.34 -8.52 3.03
N THR A 34 2.11 -9.79 2.70
CA THR A 34 1.39 -10.72 3.56
C THR A 34 1.77 -12.17 3.23
N ARG A 35 1.52 -13.10 4.17
CA ARG A 35 1.70 -14.54 4.03
C ARG A 35 0.36 -15.21 3.70
N LEU A 36 0.38 -16.15 2.76
CA LEU A 36 -0.77 -16.95 2.37
C LEU A 36 -0.90 -18.21 3.23
N ALA A 37 -2.07 -18.84 3.20
CA ALA A 37 -2.34 -20.07 3.95
C ALA A 37 -1.41 -21.24 3.56
N ASP A 38 -0.90 -21.27 2.33
CA ASP A 38 0.08 -22.26 1.85
C ASP A 38 1.53 -21.93 2.25
N GLY A 39 1.74 -20.85 3.00
CA GLY A 39 3.05 -20.37 3.44
C GLY A 39 3.79 -19.50 2.43
N SER A 40 3.29 -19.37 1.19
CA SER A 40 3.88 -18.47 0.20
C SER A 40 3.57 -17.00 0.53
N PHE A 41 4.26 -16.08 -0.15
CA PHE A 41 4.11 -14.64 0.11
C PHE A 41 3.43 -13.90 -1.03
N ARG A 42 2.64 -12.89 -0.66
CA ARG A 42 2.06 -11.93 -1.58
C ARG A 42 2.55 -10.53 -1.23
N GLY A 43 2.92 -9.78 -2.25
CA GLY A 43 3.22 -8.36 -2.13
C GLY A 43 2.64 -7.55 -3.28
N LEU A 44 2.39 -6.27 -3.06
CA LEU A 44 2.04 -5.31 -4.12
C LEU A 44 2.51 -3.90 -3.78
N THR A 45 2.87 -3.14 -4.81
CA THR A 45 3.22 -1.72 -4.66
C THR A 45 1.95 -0.87 -4.49
N ALA A 46 1.97 0.04 -3.51
CA ALA A 46 0.91 1.02 -3.27
C ALA A 46 1.50 2.39 -2.92
N SER A 47 0.91 3.45 -3.48
CA SER A 47 1.19 4.86 -3.12
C SER A 47 -0.01 5.53 -2.44
N SER A 48 -1.08 4.79 -2.17
CA SER A 48 -2.30 5.26 -1.49
C SER A 48 -2.20 5.21 0.04
N PHE A 49 -1.02 4.89 0.58
CA PHE A 49 -0.78 4.82 2.02
C PHE A 49 -0.90 6.20 2.68
N ASN A 50 -1.53 6.24 3.86
CA ASN A 50 -1.51 7.43 4.72
C ASN A 50 -1.69 7.06 6.21
N SER A 51 -1.28 7.94 7.12
CA SER A 51 -1.61 7.84 8.54
C SER A 51 -3.04 8.31 8.80
N VAL A 52 -3.66 7.78 9.85
CA VAL A 52 -5.07 8.08 10.20
C VAL A 52 -5.21 8.55 11.64
N SER A 53 -4.59 7.83 12.58
CA SER A 53 -4.75 8.10 14.01
C SER A 53 -3.48 7.72 14.78
N LEU A 54 -3.21 8.43 15.87
CA LEU A 54 -2.13 8.11 16.80
C LEU A 54 -2.61 7.20 17.94
N ASP A 55 -3.85 7.38 18.42
CA ASP A 55 -4.43 6.55 19.49
C ASP A 55 -5.92 6.25 19.20
N PRO A 56 -6.28 5.00 18.85
CA PRO A 56 -5.36 3.89 18.57
C PRO A 56 -4.49 4.18 17.33
N PRO A 57 -3.33 3.50 17.16
CA PRO A 57 -2.42 3.76 16.04
C PRO A 57 -2.97 3.17 14.74
N LEU A 58 -3.45 4.03 13.84
CA LEU A 58 -4.12 3.61 12.59
C LEU A 58 -3.45 4.19 11.36
N VAL A 59 -3.40 3.35 10.33
CA VAL A 59 -2.97 3.69 8.97
C VAL A 59 -4.00 3.18 7.97
N LEU A 60 -3.98 3.72 6.75
CA LEU A 60 -4.80 3.23 5.65
C LEU A 60 -4.00 3.06 4.37
N TRP A 61 -4.56 2.26 3.47
CA TRP A 61 -4.17 2.17 2.06
C TRP A 61 -5.38 1.67 1.25
N SER A 62 -5.33 1.86 -0.06
CA SER A 62 -6.45 1.49 -0.95
C SER A 62 -6.02 0.45 -2.00
N LEU A 63 -6.87 -0.55 -2.23
CA LEU A 63 -6.68 -1.61 -3.22
C LEU A 63 -7.82 -1.61 -4.24
N ALA A 64 -7.50 -1.66 -5.53
CA ALA A 64 -8.50 -1.69 -6.59
C ALA A 64 -9.37 -2.97 -6.51
N ASN A 65 -10.67 -2.83 -6.75
CA ASN A 65 -11.63 -3.94 -6.70
C ASN A 65 -11.27 -5.09 -7.66
N GLY A 66 -10.68 -4.77 -8.81
CA GLY A 66 -10.24 -5.75 -9.80
C GLY A 66 -8.85 -6.35 -9.56
N ALA A 67 -8.21 -6.10 -8.41
CA ALA A 67 -6.89 -6.66 -8.12
C ALA A 67 -7.00 -8.14 -7.73
N ASN A 68 -6.18 -9.00 -8.35
CA ASN A 68 -6.10 -10.43 -8.01
C ASN A 68 -5.71 -10.68 -6.53
N SER A 69 -5.16 -9.68 -5.85
CA SER A 69 -4.82 -9.73 -4.42
C SER A 69 -6.00 -9.39 -3.49
N MET A 70 -7.14 -8.95 -3.99
CA MET A 70 -8.29 -8.56 -3.16
C MET A 70 -8.75 -9.71 -2.23
N PRO A 71 -8.96 -10.96 -2.71
CA PRO A 71 -9.35 -12.06 -1.82
C PRO A 71 -8.30 -12.37 -0.75
N ILE A 72 -7.01 -12.21 -1.09
CA ILE A 72 -5.88 -12.45 -0.19
C ILE A 72 -5.92 -11.47 0.98
N PHE A 73 -5.94 -10.17 0.70
CA PHE A 73 -5.95 -9.17 1.76
C PHE A 73 -7.29 -9.11 2.50
N THR A 74 -8.38 -9.57 1.91
CA THR A 74 -9.66 -9.69 2.61
C THR A 74 -9.69 -10.89 3.56
N GLY A 75 -9.05 -12.00 3.18
CA GLY A 75 -8.96 -13.21 4.00
C GLY A 75 -7.87 -13.17 5.09
N ASN A 76 -6.81 -12.38 4.89
CA ASN A 76 -5.70 -12.32 5.84
C ASN A 76 -5.96 -11.37 7.01
N SER A 77 -5.60 -11.84 8.20
CA SER A 77 -5.70 -11.09 9.45
C SER A 77 -4.61 -10.02 9.59
N HIS A 78 -3.43 -10.22 9.01
CA HIS A 78 -2.29 -9.32 9.15
C HIS A 78 -1.59 -9.05 7.81
N TYR A 79 -0.97 -7.88 7.72
CA TYR A 79 -0.09 -7.50 6.63
C TYR A 79 0.99 -6.53 7.15
N VAL A 80 2.05 -6.36 6.38
CA VAL A 80 3.09 -5.34 6.65
C VAL A 80 3.07 -4.30 5.54
N ILE A 81 3.12 -3.03 5.93
CA ILE A 81 3.34 -1.90 5.03
C ILE A 81 4.83 -1.57 5.08
N ASN A 82 5.56 -1.76 3.97
CA ASN A 82 6.98 -1.44 3.87
C ASN A 82 7.15 -0.13 3.10
N VAL A 83 7.63 0.93 3.75
CA VAL A 83 7.95 2.22 3.12
C VAL A 83 9.33 2.11 2.47
N LEU A 84 9.39 2.27 1.15
CA LEU A 84 10.62 2.04 0.39
C LEU A 84 11.59 3.22 0.48
N ASN A 85 12.87 2.89 0.49
CA ASN A 85 13.95 3.86 0.33
C ASN A 85 14.22 4.20 -1.14
N ALA A 86 14.96 5.28 -1.42
CA ALA A 86 15.23 5.80 -2.75
C ALA A 86 15.92 4.80 -3.72
N GLU A 87 16.68 3.83 -3.22
CA GLU A 87 17.38 2.81 -4.01
C GLU A 87 16.46 1.64 -4.42
N GLN A 88 15.28 1.54 -3.80
CA GLN A 88 14.33 0.44 -3.99
C GLN A 88 13.29 0.68 -5.09
N ALA A 89 13.52 1.64 -6.00
CA ALA A 89 12.66 1.87 -7.17
C ALA A 89 12.47 0.61 -8.03
N HIS A 90 13.49 -0.25 -8.08
CA HIS A 90 13.42 -1.53 -8.79
C HIS A 90 12.41 -2.50 -8.16
N LEU A 91 12.30 -2.54 -6.82
CA LEU A 91 11.29 -3.33 -6.11
C LEU A 91 9.89 -2.76 -6.37
N ALA A 92 9.73 -1.44 -6.29
CA ALA A 92 8.45 -0.79 -6.57
C ALA A 92 7.89 -1.17 -7.96
N LYS A 93 8.74 -1.17 -9.00
CA LYS A 93 8.35 -1.61 -10.36
C LYS A 93 8.01 -3.09 -10.42
N ARG A 94 8.81 -3.93 -9.74
CA ARG A 94 8.63 -5.39 -9.73
C ARG A 94 7.29 -5.77 -9.08
N PHE A 95 6.98 -5.21 -7.92
CA PHE A 95 5.75 -5.51 -7.18
C PHE A 95 4.49 -4.79 -7.73
N ALA A 96 4.64 -3.88 -8.71
CA ALA A 96 3.52 -3.28 -9.44
C ALA A 96 3.12 -4.09 -10.69
N THR A 97 4.03 -4.91 -11.22
CA THR A 97 3.81 -5.68 -12.46
C THR A 97 2.91 -6.90 -12.19
N ARG A 98 1.97 -7.17 -13.12
CA ARG A 98 1.13 -8.36 -13.07
C ARG A 98 1.89 -9.57 -13.62
N GLY A 99 1.85 -10.70 -12.90
CA GLY A 99 2.47 -11.95 -13.33
C GLY A 99 3.91 -12.13 -12.84
N GLY A 100 4.38 -13.38 -12.81
CA GLY A 100 5.69 -13.76 -12.29
C GLY A 100 5.75 -13.89 -10.76
N ASN A 101 6.94 -14.25 -10.26
CA ASN A 101 7.25 -14.31 -8.83
C ASN A 101 8.07 -13.06 -8.44
N PRO A 102 7.46 -12.01 -7.87
CA PRO A 102 8.18 -10.78 -7.54
C PRO A 102 9.22 -10.97 -6.41
N TRP A 103 9.20 -12.12 -5.72
CA TRP A 103 10.03 -12.42 -4.57
C TRP A 103 11.41 -12.97 -4.90
N GLU A 104 11.69 -13.31 -6.16
CA GLU A 104 13.00 -13.84 -6.56
C GLU A 104 14.12 -12.85 -6.25
N GLY A 105 15.08 -13.26 -5.42
CA GLY A 105 16.21 -12.43 -4.97
C GLY A 105 15.81 -11.26 -4.06
N VAL A 106 14.59 -11.23 -3.52
CA VAL A 106 14.17 -10.20 -2.57
C VAL A 106 14.56 -10.63 -1.16
N GLU A 107 15.38 -9.82 -0.49
CA GLU A 107 15.70 -10.04 0.91
C GLU A 107 14.58 -9.54 1.83
N TYR A 108 14.17 -10.40 2.75
CA TYR A 108 13.15 -10.08 3.75
C TYR A 108 13.47 -10.77 5.08
N GLU A 109 12.85 -10.27 6.14
CA GLU A 109 12.72 -10.91 7.44
C GLU A 109 11.24 -11.18 7.73
N LEU A 110 10.96 -11.99 8.75
CA LEU A 110 9.59 -12.28 9.15
C LEU A 110 9.22 -11.43 10.36
N SER A 111 8.07 -10.76 10.26
CA SER A 111 7.44 -10.05 11.37
C SER A 111 6.99 -11.00 12.47
N ARG A 112 6.47 -10.47 13.58
CA ARG A 112 6.02 -11.29 14.71
C ARG A 112 4.89 -12.25 14.35
N THR A 113 4.01 -11.84 13.44
CA THR A 113 2.92 -12.67 12.88
C THR A 113 3.32 -13.40 11.59
N GLY A 114 4.61 -13.38 11.22
CA GLY A 114 5.15 -14.12 10.08
C GLY A 114 4.97 -13.44 8.72
N GLN A 115 4.64 -12.15 8.68
CA GLN A 115 4.52 -11.39 7.42
C GLN A 115 5.91 -10.93 6.94
N PRO A 116 6.16 -10.81 5.62
CA PRO A 116 7.46 -10.36 5.14
C PRO A 116 7.72 -8.88 5.42
N ILE A 117 8.85 -8.56 6.04
CA ILE A 117 9.40 -7.20 6.17
C ILE A 117 10.56 -7.10 5.17
N LEU A 118 10.49 -6.16 4.23
CA LEU A 118 11.54 -5.98 3.22
C LEU A 118 12.78 -5.35 3.83
N LYS A 119 13.96 -5.94 3.61
CA LYS A 119 15.21 -5.36 4.09
C LYS A 119 15.50 -4.03 3.39
N GLY A 120 16.05 -3.09 4.15
CA GLY A 120 16.40 -1.75 3.66
C GLY A 120 15.24 -0.76 3.58
N ALA A 121 13.98 -1.17 3.81
CA ALA A 121 12.86 -0.24 3.88
C ALA A 121 13.12 0.91 4.89
N SER A 122 12.74 2.13 4.53
CA SER A 122 12.87 3.31 5.41
C SER A 122 12.00 3.18 6.67
N ALA A 123 10.86 2.52 6.56
CA ALA A 123 10.02 2.18 7.69
C ALA A 123 9.15 0.97 7.38
N TRP A 124 8.64 0.30 8.41
CA TRP A 124 7.60 -0.71 8.24
C TRP A 124 6.59 -0.68 9.38
N PHE A 125 5.37 -1.11 9.07
CA PHE A 125 4.25 -1.20 10.00
C PHE A 125 3.58 -2.58 9.87
N GLU A 126 3.69 -3.40 10.89
CA GLU A 126 2.93 -4.65 11.03
C GLU A 126 1.54 -4.30 11.56
N CYS A 127 0.52 -4.64 10.77
CA CYS A 127 -0.84 -4.20 10.99
C CYS A 127 -1.79 -5.39 11.15
N HIS A 128 -2.68 -5.30 12.13
CA HIS A 128 -3.93 -6.04 12.16
C HIS A 128 -4.92 -5.41 11.16
N ASN A 129 -5.57 -6.25 10.36
CA ASN A 129 -6.51 -5.84 9.31
C ASN A 129 -7.89 -5.50 9.90
N ARG A 130 -8.00 -4.29 10.44
CA ARG A 130 -9.11 -3.86 11.31
C ARG A 130 -10.44 -3.67 10.58
N SER A 131 -10.45 -2.82 9.55
CA SER A 131 -11.69 -2.41 8.87
C SER A 131 -11.49 -2.22 7.37
N ARG A 132 -12.59 -2.36 6.61
CA ARG A 132 -12.59 -2.22 5.14
C ARG A 132 -13.80 -1.43 4.69
N TYR A 133 -13.58 -0.50 3.77
CA TYR A 133 -14.63 0.38 3.24
C TYR A 133 -14.60 0.34 1.71
N PRO A 134 -15.60 -0.31 1.07
CA PRO A 134 -15.76 -0.24 -0.38
C PRO A 134 -16.13 1.18 -0.80
N GLU A 135 -15.28 1.83 -1.59
CA GLU A 135 -15.44 3.22 -2.01
C GLU A 135 -15.06 3.39 -3.49
N GLY A 136 -16.06 3.52 -4.35
CA GLY A 136 -15.86 3.61 -5.80
C GLY A 136 -15.26 2.34 -6.38
N ASP A 137 -14.14 2.46 -7.08
CA ASP A 137 -13.42 1.34 -7.72
C ASP A 137 -12.32 0.71 -6.83
N HIS A 138 -12.23 1.13 -5.56
CA HIS A 138 -11.27 0.62 -4.58
C HIS A 138 -11.96 0.22 -3.26
N VAL A 139 -11.25 -0.60 -2.47
CA VAL A 139 -11.52 -0.81 -1.05
C VAL A 139 -10.43 -0.11 -0.25
N ILE A 140 -10.83 0.72 0.71
CA ILE A 140 -9.94 1.30 1.71
C ILE A 140 -9.75 0.27 2.82
N PHE A 141 -8.51 -0.13 3.05
CA PHE A 141 -8.09 -0.96 4.18
C PHE A 141 -7.60 -0.05 5.29
N VAL A 142 -8.14 -0.22 6.49
CA VAL A 142 -7.63 0.41 7.71
C VAL A 142 -6.92 -0.64 8.54
N GLY A 143 -5.63 -0.40 8.79
CA GLY A 143 -4.77 -1.23 9.61
C GLY A 143 -4.58 -0.62 11.00
N GLU A 144 -4.68 -1.45 12.03
CA GLU A 144 -4.24 -1.11 13.38
C GLU A 144 -2.81 -1.58 13.56
N VAL A 145 -1.90 -0.64 13.84
CA VAL A 145 -0.46 -0.92 13.90
C VAL A 145 -0.13 -1.57 15.24
N GLU A 146 0.36 -2.81 15.21
CA GLU A 146 0.78 -3.55 16.41
C GLU A 146 2.28 -3.38 16.67
N PHE A 147 3.07 -3.32 15.59
CA PHE A 147 4.52 -3.11 15.65
C PHE A 147 5.00 -2.25 14.49
N CYS A 148 6.02 -1.44 14.72
CA CYS A 148 6.68 -0.67 13.68
C CYS A 148 8.14 -0.40 14.02
N ALA A 149 8.95 -0.20 12.99
CA ALA A 149 10.31 0.33 13.12
C ALA A 149 10.66 1.20 11.91
N PHE A 150 11.72 1.98 12.03
CA PHE A 150 12.21 2.85 10.96
C PHE A 150 13.74 2.90 10.94
N SER A 151 14.26 3.21 9.76
CA SER A 151 15.66 3.46 9.48
C SER A 151 15.76 4.83 8.80
N PRO A 152 16.52 5.79 9.36
CA PRO A 152 16.67 7.11 8.75
C PRO A 152 17.45 7.00 7.43
N CYS A 153 16.75 6.89 6.32
CA CYS A 153 17.30 6.92 4.97
C CYS A 153 16.34 7.66 4.03
N PRO A 154 16.84 8.24 2.93
CA PRO A 154 16.00 8.93 1.96
C PRO A 154 14.89 8.01 1.40
N PRO A 155 13.60 8.40 1.48
CA PRO A 155 12.51 7.58 0.96
C PRO A 155 12.41 7.66 -0.56
N LEU A 156 11.81 6.63 -1.16
CA LEU A 156 11.38 6.68 -2.55
C LEU A 156 10.12 7.53 -2.68
N ILE A 157 10.18 8.53 -3.56
CA ILE A 157 9.08 9.41 -3.90
C ILE A 157 8.46 8.99 -5.24
N PHE A 158 7.15 9.10 -5.33
CA PHE A 158 6.40 9.00 -6.58
C PHE A 158 5.62 10.29 -6.82
N HIS A 159 5.89 10.92 -7.96
CA HIS A 159 5.26 12.18 -8.36
C HIS A 159 5.07 12.21 -9.89
N SER A 160 3.87 12.57 -10.33
CA SER A 160 3.50 12.70 -11.75
C SER A 160 3.93 11.50 -12.63
N GLY A 161 3.81 10.27 -12.10
CA GLY A 161 4.16 9.04 -12.83
C GLY A 161 5.64 8.65 -12.80
N GLN A 162 6.48 9.40 -12.08
CA GLN A 162 7.93 9.20 -12.03
C GLN A 162 8.40 8.90 -10.60
N PHE A 163 9.48 8.11 -10.50
CA PHE A 163 10.18 7.87 -9.23
C PHE A 163 11.27 8.92 -9.03
N ALA A 164 11.44 9.37 -7.80
CA ALA A 164 12.51 10.28 -7.37
C ALA A 164 12.98 9.92 -5.94
N GLY A 165 14.09 10.50 -5.50
CA GLY A 165 14.51 10.48 -4.09
C GLY A 165 14.38 11.87 -3.48
N LEU A 166 14.23 11.95 -2.16
CA LEU A 166 14.52 13.18 -1.43
C LEU A 166 16.04 13.30 -1.28
N GLY A 167 16.60 14.40 -1.79
CA GLY A 167 18.02 14.71 -1.65
C GLY A 167 18.38 15.11 -0.23
#